data_AF-A0A1Z5JMY6-F1
#
_entry.id   AF-A0A1Z5JMY6-F1
#
_cell.length_a   1.000
_cell.length_b   1.000
_cell.length_c   1.000
_cell.angle_alpha   90.00
_cell.angle_beta   90.00
_cell.angle_gamma   90.00
#
_symmetry.space_group_name_H-M   'P 1'
#
loop_
_entity.id
_entity.type
_entity.pdbx_description
1 polymer ?
#
loop_
_entity_poly.entity_id
_entity_poly.type
_entity_poly.pdbx_seq_one_letter_code
_entity_poly.pdbx_strand_id
1 'polypeptide(L)'
;MSKSNAPPLLALIPPTDLEPHQIATTKEGVPLPTHTFLRPLRTIDELMVYENGAIVWMEEYETLVVIYRRYNTFGPLDIKYLKFFQLYLQFDEGAVGIRIFGSENGIIDSALHFANVEVSEKRKLTSIMIHYSEHLSFDASHAMHSGLLLDAFSTKRVALNAVTINNVLARVLATRPYSIVLTVPNSTMDFEAFTDHLQGRTASFGSLSLPSSLEDHDMLRLSDHLHLFESIDVTDASSEFM
;
A
#
# COMPACT_ATOMS: atom_id res chain seq x y z
N MET A 1 11.34 -25.62 -15.47
CA MET A 1 11.67 -24.20 -15.17
C MET A 1 12.81 -23.79 -16.08
N SER A 2 12.55 -22.99 -17.12
CA SER A 2 13.63 -22.39 -17.92
C SER A 2 14.42 -21.45 -17.02
N LYS A 3 15.74 -21.62 -16.91
CA LYS A 3 16.61 -20.65 -16.24
C LYS A 3 16.43 -19.32 -16.96
N SER A 4 15.85 -18.34 -16.28
CA SER A 4 15.78 -16.98 -16.78
C SER A 4 17.21 -16.49 -17.00
N ASN A 5 17.51 -16.02 -18.22
CA ASN A 5 18.80 -15.39 -18.54
C ASN A 5 18.90 -13.95 -18.02
N ALA A 6 17.91 -13.48 -17.25
CA ALA A 6 17.98 -12.15 -16.64
C ALA A 6 19.07 -12.11 -15.56
N PRO A 7 19.87 -11.03 -15.48
CA PRO A 7 20.80 -10.85 -14.38
C PRO A 7 20.05 -10.88 -13.04
N PRO A 8 20.67 -11.43 -11.98
CA PRO A 8 20.05 -11.51 -10.66
C PRO A 8 19.62 -10.12 -10.20
N LEU A 9 18.44 -10.04 -9.59
CA LEU A 9 17.88 -8.78 -9.10
C LEU A 9 18.40 -8.43 -7.70
N LEU A 10 18.63 -9.43 -6.86
CA LEU A 10 19.08 -9.27 -5.48
C LEU A 10 20.44 -9.94 -5.25
N ALA A 11 21.27 -9.32 -4.41
CA ALA A 11 22.48 -9.92 -3.84
C ALA A 11 22.38 -9.94 -2.32
N LEU A 12 22.90 -11.00 -1.70
CA LEU A 12 23.01 -11.11 -0.26
C LEU A 12 24.07 -10.13 0.26
N ILE A 13 23.73 -9.35 1.27
CA ILE A 13 24.70 -8.51 2.01
C ILE A 13 25.37 -9.41 3.06
N PRO A 14 26.71 -9.48 3.12
CA PRO A 14 27.40 -10.23 4.17
C PRO A 14 26.95 -9.77 5.56
N PRO A 15 26.65 -10.67 6.51
CA PRO A 15 26.21 -10.27 7.85
C PRO A 15 27.18 -9.37 8.61
N THR A 16 28.47 -9.43 8.27
CA THR A 16 29.53 -8.57 8.83
C THR A 16 29.44 -7.11 8.37
N ASP A 17 28.72 -6.86 7.29
CA ASP A 17 28.62 -5.56 6.63
C ASP A 17 27.27 -4.88 6.97
N LEU A 18 26.40 -5.56 7.73
CA LEU A 18 25.11 -5.05 8.13
C LEU A 18 25.21 -4.23 9.42
N GLU A 19 24.68 -3.02 9.38
CA GLU A 19 24.44 -2.21 10.57
C GLU A 19 23.23 -2.73 11.36
N PRO A 20 23.14 -2.51 12.69
CA PRO A 20 22.07 -3.07 13.52
C PRO A 20 20.65 -2.75 13.07
N HIS A 21 20.46 -1.62 12.39
CA HIS A 21 19.16 -1.15 11.90
C HIS A 21 18.76 -1.79 10.55
N GLN A 22 19.71 -2.44 9.87
CA GLN A 22 19.51 -3.15 8.61
C GLN A 22 19.17 -4.63 8.83
N ILE A 23 19.26 -5.13 10.07
CA ILE A 23 19.05 -6.53 10.41
C ILE A 23 17.59 -6.75 10.83
N ALA A 24 16.85 -7.50 10.02
CA ALA A 24 15.57 -8.07 10.43
C ALA A 24 15.79 -9.35 11.25
N THR A 25 14.95 -9.55 12.27
CA THR A 25 14.98 -10.74 13.12
C THR A 25 13.61 -11.43 13.20
N THR A 26 13.63 -12.75 13.41
CA THR A 26 12.42 -13.49 13.83
C THR A 26 12.04 -13.12 15.26
N LYS A 27 10.87 -13.56 15.73
CA LYS A 27 10.46 -13.39 17.14
C LYS A 27 11.41 -14.01 18.16
N GLU A 28 12.14 -15.04 17.76
CA GLU A 28 13.14 -15.71 18.57
C GLU A 28 14.49 -14.98 18.55
N GLY A 29 14.58 -13.84 17.86
CA GLY A 29 15.78 -13.02 17.72
C GLY A 29 16.77 -13.55 16.67
N VAL A 30 16.36 -14.47 15.80
CA VAL A 30 17.25 -15.04 14.77
C VAL A 30 17.37 -14.05 13.60
N PRO A 31 18.59 -13.61 13.22
CA PRO A 31 18.80 -12.72 12.07
C PRO A 31 18.37 -13.39 10.76
N LEU A 32 17.67 -12.63 9.92
CA LEU A 32 17.24 -13.06 8.60
C LEU A 32 18.17 -12.52 7.49
N PRO A 33 18.37 -13.27 6.39
CA PRO A 33 19.20 -12.82 5.28
C PRO A 33 18.69 -11.50 4.67
N THR A 34 19.55 -10.48 4.65
CA THR A 34 19.25 -9.16 4.08
C THR A 34 19.98 -8.97 2.75
N HIS A 35 19.27 -8.43 1.77
CA HIS A 35 19.74 -8.29 0.40
C HIS A 35 19.83 -6.83 -0.01
N THR A 36 20.47 -6.56 -1.13
CA THR A 36 20.40 -5.29 -1.85
C THR A 36 20.01 -5.52 -3.30
N PHE A 37 19.43 -4.50 -3.95
CA PHE A 37 19.16 -4.54 -5.38
C PHE A 37 20.46 -4.38 -6.17
N LEU A 38 20.74 -5.33 -7.08
CA LEU A 38 21.88 -5.26 -7.99
C LEU A 38 21.62 -4.32 -9.18
N ARG A 39 20.36 -3.99 -9.43
CA ARG A 39 19.89 -3.12 -10.49
C ARG A 39 18.49 -2.59 -10.17
N PRO A 40 18.05 -1.49 -10.80
CA PRO A 40 16.66 -1.06 -10.72
C PRO A 40 15.69 -2.15 -11.18
N LEU A 41 14.50 -2.14 -10.59
CA LEU A 41 13.36 -2.91 -11.06
C LEU A 41 12.94 -2.40 -12.42
N ARG A 42 12.73 -3.32 -13.36
CA ARG A 42 12.16 -3.00 -14.66
C ARG A 42 10.65 -3.05 -14.59
N THR A 43 10.14 -4.09 -13.93
CA THR A 43 8.73 -4.26 -13.69
C THR A 43 8.48 -4.82 -12.30
N ILE A 44 7.34 -4.47 -11.72
CA ILE A 44 7.03 -4.82 -10.33
C ILE A 44 6.82 -6.33 -10.15
N ASP A 45 6.42 -7.02 -11.22
CA ASP A 45 6.25 -8.47 -11.24
C ASP A 45 7.57 -9.26 -11.28
N GLU A 46 8.72 -8.59 -11.47
CA GLU A 46 10.03 -9.22 -11.22
C GLU A 46 10.15 -9.71 -9.77
N LEU A 47 9.40 -9.11 -8.83
CA LEU A 47 9.39 -9.49 -7.42
C LEU A 47 8.65 -10.81 -7.15
N MET A 48 7.83 -11.30 -8.07
CA MET A 48 7.02 -12.51 -7.86
C MET A 48 7.85 -13.78 -7.71
N VAL A 49 9.10 -13.78 -8.14
CA VAL A 49 10.01 -14.94 -8.01
C VAL A 49 10.43 -15.19 -6.56
N TYR A 50 10.28 -14.20 -5.67
CA TYR A 50 10.61 -14.29 -4.26
C TYR A 50 9.44 -14.82 -3.45
N GLU A 51 9.00 -16.04 -3.77
CA GLU A 51 7.79 -16.64 -3.17
C GLU A 51 7.89 -16.86 -1.66
N ASN A 52 9.08 -17.26 -1.20
CA ASN A 52 9.42 -17.40 0.23
C ASN A 52 9.77 -16.05 0.89
N GLY A 53 9.58 -14.99 0.12
CA GLY A 53 9.91 -13.62 0.45
C GLY A 53 11.39 -13.29 0.40
N ALA A 54 11.68 -12.00 0.48
CA ALA A 54 13.02 -11.45 0.58
C ALA A 54 13.01 -10.21 1.47
N ILE A 55 14.09 -10.02 2.24
CA ILE A 55 14.35 -8.78 2.96
C ILE A 55 15.41 -8.02 2.19
N VAL A 56 15.13 -6.77 1.86
CA VAL A 56 15.96 -5.90 1.03
C VAL A 56 16.22 -4.60 1.78
N TRP A 57 17.48 -4.25 1.94
CA TRP A 57 17.88 -2.93 2.40
C TRP A 57 17.97 -1.98 1.20
N MET A 58 17.25 -0.87 1.27
CA MET A 58 17.28 0.20 0.27
C MET A 58 18.05 1.39 0.83
N GLU A 59 19.35 1.44 0.49
CA GLU A 59 20.30 2.45 0.96
C GLU A 59 19.81 3.89 0.70
N GLU A 60 19.31 4.17 -0.50
CA GLU A 60 18.87 5.51 -0.92
C GLU A 60 17.78 6.11 -0.02
N TYR A 61 16.91 5.25 0.53
CA TYR A 61 15.77 5.66 1.35
C TYR A 61 15.95 5.30 2.83
N GLU A 62 17.08 4.67 3.18
CA GLU A 62 17.35 4.11 4.50
C GLU A 62 16.19 3.24 5.04
N THR A 63 15.66 2.37 4.17
CA THR A 63 14.52 1.50 4.52
C THR A 63 14.82 0.01 4.40
N LEU A 64 14.16 -0.76 5.26
CA LEU A 64 14.12 -2.21 5.17
C LEU A 64 12.80 -2.63 4.53
N VAL A 65 12.87 -3.35 3.42
CA VAL A 65 11.72 -3.77 2.62
C VAL A 65 11.58 -5.28 2.64
N VAL A 66 10.40 -5.74 3.01
CA VAL A 66 10.01 -7.15 3.03
C VAL A 66 9.09 -7.41 1.84
N ILE A 67 9.56 -8.22 0.91
CA ILE A 67 8.84 -8.64 -0.29
C ILE A 67 8.27 -10.03 -0.03
N TYR A 68 7.03 -10.29 -0.40
CA TYR A 68 6.38 -11.58 -0.21
C TYR A 68 5.24 -11.82 -1.20
N ARG A 69 4.91 -13.09 -1.49
CA ARG A 69 3.83 -13.43 -2.45
C ARG A 69 2.47 -13.63 -1.80
N ARG A 70 2.43 -14.13 -0.56
CA ARG A 70 1.19 -14.40 0.19
C ARG A 70 1.27 -13.79 1.57
N TYR A 71 0.14 -13.32 2.08
CA TYR A 71 0.03 -12.90 3.48
C TYR A 71 0.71 -13.95 4.37
N ASN A 72 1.56 -13.48 5.28
CA ASN A 72 2.15 -14.26 6.38
C ASN A 72 3.35 -15.17 6.06
N THR A 73 4.10 -14.96 4.97
CA THR A 73 5.24 -15.83 4.63
C THR A 73 6.40 -15.76 5.64
N PHE A 74 6.56 -14.64 6.34
CA PHE A 74 7.64 -14.46 7.33
C PHE A 74 7.21 -14.65 8.78
N GLY A 75 5.97 -15.05 9.02
CA GLY A 75 5.37 -14.88 10.34
C GLY A 75 5.46 -13.41 10.80
N PRO A 76 5.13 -13.14 12.06
CA PRO A 76 5.33 -11.81 12.63
C PRO A 76 6.83 -11.55 12.79
N LEU A 77 7.38 -10.65 11.97
CA LEU A 77 8.76 -10.20 12.09
C LEU A 77 8.89 -9.34 13.35
N ASP A 78 9.90 -9.61 14.17
CA ASP A 78 10.28 -8.71 15.26
C ASP A 78 11.24 -7.67 14.68
N ILE A 79 10.63 -6.64 14.11
CA ILE A 79 11.35 -5.50 13.57
C ILE A 79 11.16 -4.36 14.57
N LYS A 80 12.26 -3.79 15.05
CA LYS A 80 12.26 -2.68 16.03
C LYS A 80 11.48 -1.43 15.57
N TYR A 81 11.09 -1.37 14.30
CA TYR A 81 10.26 -0.31 13.73
C TYR A 81 8.77 -0.58 13.99
N LEU A 82 8.17 0.25 14.84
CA LEU A 82 6.73 0.25 15.09
C LEU A 82 5.91 0.78 13.90
N LYS A 83 6.55 1.50 12.98
CA LYS A 83 5.91 2.11 11.82
C LYS A 83 6.24 1.34 10.55
N PHE A 84 5.21 1.06 9.76
CA PHE A 84 5.38 0.44 8.46
C PHE A 84 4.30 0.88 7.48
N PHE A 85 4.66 0.83 6.20
CA PHE A 85 3.73 0.90 5.09
C PHE A 85 3.68 -0.45 4.41
N GLN A 86 2.51 -0.83 3.91
CA GLN A 86 2.36 -2.05 3.15
C GLN A 86 1.57 -1.79 1.87
N LEU A 87 2.15 -2.22 0.76
CA LEU A 87 1.56 -2.25 -0.56
C LEU A 87 1.34 -3.70 -0.97
N TYR A 88 0.12 -4.05 -1.30
CA TYR A 88 -0.22 -5.37 -1.82
C TYR A 88 -0.83 -5.21 -3.21
N LEU A 89 -0.14 -5.75 -4.21
CA LEU A 89 -0.45 -5.65 -5.62
C LEU A 89 -1.01 -6.99 -6.10
N GLN A 90 -2.27 -7.02 -6.48
CA GLN A 90 -2.94 -8.22 -6.97
C GLN A 90 -2.91 -8.24 -8.50
N PHE A 91 -2.41 -9.33 -9.06
CA PHE A 91 -2.42 -9.61 -10.49
C PHE A 91 -3.45 -10.69 -10.82
N ASP A 92 -3.73 -10.86 -12.10
CA ASP A 92 -4.44 -12.01 -12.66
C ASP A 92 -3.85 -13.36 -12.20
N GLU A 93 -2.52 -13.46 -12.12
CA GLU A 93 -1.81 -14.70 -11.78
C GLU A 93 -0.91 -14.58 -10.54
N GLY A 94 -1.47 -14.08 -9.43
CA GLY A 94 -0.80 -14.03 -8.13
C GLY A 94 -0.72 -12.62 -7.57
N ALA A 95 0.13 -12.40 -6.58
CA ALA A 95 0.26 -11.11 -5.92
C ALA A 95 1.69 -10.84 -5.48
N VAL A 96 1.98 -9.56 -5.24
CA VAL A 96 3.20 -9.08 -4.60
C VAL A 96 2.81 -8.22 -3.42
N GLY A 97 3.17 -8.66 -2.23
CA GLY A 97 3.17 -7.86 -1.01
C GLY A 97 4.55 -7.24 -0.78
N ILE A 98 4.55 -5.97 -0.42
CA ILE A 98 5.73 -5.17 -0.11
C ILE A 98 5.43 -4.49 1.21
N ARG A 99 6.23 -4.74 2.24
CA ARG A 99 6.13 -4.06 3.53
C ARG A 99 7.42 -3.30 3.78
N ILE A 100 7.30 -2.02 4.09
CA ILE A 100 8.40 -1.05 4.14
C ILE A 100 8.52 -0.54 5.57
N PHE A 101 9.72 -0.61 6.12
CA PHE A 101 10.07 -0.16 7.46
C PHE A 101 11.19 0.88 7.39
N GLY A 102 11.17 1.87 8.27
CA GLY A 102 12.17 2.93 8.31
C GLY A 102 11.66 4.21 8.97
N SER A 103 12.28 5.33 8.62
CA SER A 103 11.75 6.66 8.93
C SER A 103 10.48 6.94 8.14
N GLU A 104 9.64 7.88 8.57
CA GLU A 104 8.39 8.20 7.85
C GLU A 104 8.66 8.65 6.41
N ASN A 105 9.63 9.56 6.21
CA ASN A 105 10.02 10.01 4.88
C ASN A 105 10.58 8.86 4.03
N GLY A 106 11.49 8.06 4.58
CA GLY A 106 12.05 6.92 3.85
C GLY A 106 10.98 5.89 3.45
N ILE A 107 10.01 5.64 4.34
CA ILE A 107 8.88 4.75 4.05
C ILE A 107 8.07 5.27 2.86
N ILE A 108 7.76 6.57 2.83
CA ILE A 108 6.98 7.21 1.77
C ILE A 108 7.73 7.20 0.44
N ASP A 109 9.00 7.59 0.47
CA ASP A 109 9.84 7.64 -0.73
C ASP A 109 10.01 6.25 -1.34
N SER A 110 10.23 5.23 -0.51
CA SER A 110 10.22 3.83 -0.94
C SER A 110 8.86 3.39 -1.47
N ALA A 111 7.76 3.79 -0.85
CA ALA A 111 6.42 3.46 -1.34
C ALA A 111 6.16 4.04 -2.73
N LEU A 112 6.55 5.30 -2.95
CA LEU A 112 6.46 5.97 -4.24
C LEU A 112 7.41 5.35 -5.27
N HIS A 113 8.60 4.94 -4.86
CA HIS A 113 9.50 4.18 -5.71
C HIS A 113 8.78 2.96 -6.29
N PHE A 114 8.19 2.10 -5.44
CA PHE A 114 7.48 0.90 -5.91
C PHE A 114 6.20 1.21 -6.69
N ALA A 115 5.47 2.26 -6.34
CA ALA A 115 4.25 2.65 -7.05
C ALA A 115 4.52 3.13 -8.48
N ASN A 116 5.70 3.70 -8.73
CA ASN A 116 6.12 4.14 -10.05
C ASN A 116 6.79 3.05 -10.89
N VAL A 117 7.03 1.84 -10.35
CA VAL A 117 7.53 0.72 -11.14
C VAL A 117 6.41 0.18 -12.02
N GLU A 118 6.68 0.08 -13.32
CA GLU A 118 5.71 -0.41 -14.31
C GLU A 118 5.31 -1.87 -14.06
N VAL A 119 4.11 -2.25 -14.53
CA VAL A 119 3.68 -3.64 -14.60
C VAL A 119 4.07 -4.19 -15.96
N SER A 120 4.64 -5.40 -16.03
CA SER A 120 4.98 -5.98 -17.33
C SER A 120 3.74 -6.15 -18.21
N GLU A 121 3.90 -6.02 -19.53
CA GLU A 121 2.82 -6.23 -20.51
C GLU A 121 2.19 -7.64 -20.44
N LYS A 122 2.86 -8.58 -19.77
CA LYS A 122 2.43 -9.97 -19.62
C LYS A 122 1.45 -10.17 -18.47
N ARG A 123 1.21 -9.16 -17.64
CA ARG A 123 0.35 -9.26 -16.47
C ARG A 123 -0.61 -8.10 -16.38
N LYS A 124 -1.77 -8.37 -15.79
CA LYS A 124 -2.76 -7.34 -15.48
C LYS A 124 -2.84 -7.13 -13.98
N LEU A 125 -2.41 -5.95 -13.51
CA LEU A 125 -2.68 -5.48 -12.16
C LEU A 125 -4.18 -5.19 -12.02
N THR A 126 -4.85 -5.92 -11.13
CA THR A 126 -6.31 -5.90 -10.95
C THR A 126 -6.74 -5.04 -9.76
N SER A 127 -6.04 -5.12 -8.66
CA SER A 127 -6.31 -4.33 -7.45
C SER A 127 -5.06 -4.06 -6.64
N ILE A 128 -5.18 -3.07 -5.76
CA ILE A 128 -4.11 -2.64 -4.87
C ILE A 128 -4.72 -2.44 -3.50
N MET A 129 -4.04 -2.98 -2.49
CA MET A 129 -4.34 -2.68 -1.10
C MET A 129 -3.15 -1.94 -0.49
N ILE A 130 -3.45 -0.80 0.12
CA ILE A 130 -2.53 0.01 0.87
C ILE A 130 -2.93 -0.12 2.35
N HIS A 131 -1.94 -0.39 3.18
CA HIS A 131 -2.10 -0.51 4.61
C HIS A 131 -1.03 0.31 5.32
N TYR A 132 -1.45 1.09 6.30
CA TYR A 132 -0.57 1.93 7.12
C TYR A 132 -0.56 1.37 8.53
N SER A 133 0.58 1.40 9.22
CA SER A 133 0.59 1.19 10.66
C SER A 133 -0.22 2.30 11.34
N GLU A 134 -0.95 1.98 12.41
CA GLU A 134 -1.83 2.89 13.18
C GLU A 134 -1.14 4.17 13.70
N HIS A 135 0.19 4.22 13.65
CA HIS A 135 1.01 5.34 14.14
C HIS A 135 1.56 6.25 13.04
N LEU A 136 1.17 6.06 11.78
CA LEU A 136 1.48 7.01 10.70
C LEU A 136 0.42 8.12 10.68
N SER A 137 0.84 9.36 10.95
CA SER A 137 -0.04 10.53 10.91
C SER A 137 0.01 11.15 9.52
N PHE A 138 -1.15 11.34 8.88
CA PHE A 138 -1.22 12.08 7.61
C PHE A 138 -1.31 13.58 7.89
N ASP A 139 -0.15 14.23 8.01
CA ASP A 139 -0.11 15.68 7.86
C ASP A 139 -0.23 16.11 6.38
N ALA A 140 -0.13 17.41 6.11
CA ALA A 140 -0.23 17.95 4.76
C ALA A 140 0.82 17.37 3.78
N SER A 141 2.04 17.11 4.26
CA SER A 141 3.11 16.52 3.44
C SER A 141 2.77 15.06 3.12
N HIS A 142 2.42 14.27 4.13
CA HIS A 142 2.07 12.86 3.95
C HIS A 142 0.85 12.67 3.04
N ALA A 143 -0.16 13.53 3.15
CA ALA A 143 -1.32 13.48 2.28
C ALA A 143 -1.00 13.80 0.82
N MET A 144 -0.06 14.71 0.55
CA MET A 144 0.42 14.96 -0.81
C MET A 144 1.02 13.69 -1.43
N HIS A 145 1.83 12.96 -0.68
CA HIS A 145 2.41 11.70 -1.14
C HIS A 145 1.37 10.59 -1.31
N SER A 146 0.35 10.52 -0.45
CA SER A 146 -0.82 9.66 -0.69
C SER A 146 -1.53 10.02 -1.99
N GLY A 147 -1.63 11.30 -2.33
CA GLY A 147 -2.13 11.77 -3.62
C GLY A 147 -1.31 11.22 -4.79
N LEU A 148 0.01 11.32 -4.71
CA LEU A 148 0.92 10.77 -5.73
C LEU A 148 0.80 9.25 -5.87
N LEU A 149 0.67 8.52 -4.75
CA LEU A 149 0.41 7.07 -4.76
C LEU A 149 -0.92 6.74 -5.46
N LEU A 150 -1.99 7.48 -5.17
CA LEU A 150 -3.28 7.30 -5.83
C LEU A 150 -3.21 7.65 -7.31
N ASP A 151 -2.47 8.68 -7.69
CA ASP A 151 -2.33 9.13 -9.08
C ASP A 151 -1.60 8.04 -9.90
N ALA A 152 -0.56 7.41 -9.33
CA ALA A 152 0.14 6.26 -9.92
C ALA A 152 -0.78 5.04 -10.16
N PHE A 153 -1.88 4.95 -9.42
CA PHE A 153 -2.85 3.85 -9.49
C PHE A 153 -4.25 4.27 -9.94
N SER A 154 -4.35 5.39 -10.65
CA SER A 154 -5.61 6.05 -11.01
C SER A 154 -6.64 5.20 -11.74
N THR A 155 -6.24 4.08 -12.38
CA THR A 155 -7.15 3.18 -13.09
C THR A 155 -7.46 1.89 -12.32
N LYS A 156 -7.11 1.80 -11.03
CA LYS A 156 -7.13 0.55 -10.26
C LYS A 156 -8.08 0.65 -9.06
N ARG A 157 -8.50 -0.51 -8.57
CA ARG A 157 -9.21 -0.62 -7.30
C ARG A 157 -8.22 -0.39 -6.17
N VAL A 158 -8.55 0.52 -5.26
CA VAL A 158 -7.71 0.89 -4.12
C VAL A 158 -8.44 0.50 -2.84
N ALA A 159 -7.80 -0.33 -2.02
CA ALA A 159 -8.24 -0.61 -0.66
C ALA A 159 -7.33 0.10 0.34
N LEU A 160 -7.88 0.89 1.26
CA LEU A 160 -7.18 1.47 2.40
C LEU A 160 -7.58 0.69 3.66
N ASN A 161 -6.72 -0.19 4.14
CA ASN A 161 -7.03 -1.06 5.28
C ASN A 161 -6.40 -0.55 6.58
N ALA A 162 -7.18 -0.55 7.67
CA ALA A 162 -6.75 -0.12 9.00
C ALA A 162 -6.12 1.29 9.03
N VAL A 163 -6.74 2.24 8.31
CA VAL A 163 -6.25 3.61 8.17
C VAL A 163 -7.16 4.58 8.91
N THR A 164 -6.57 5.58 9.56
CA THR A 164 -7.30 6.76 10.03
C THR A 164 -7.31 7.82 8.93
N ILE A 165 -8.42 7.92 8.22
CA ILE A 165 -8.62 8.90 7.13
C ILE A 165 -9.09 10.21 7.76
N ASN A 166 -8.14 11.03 8.17
CA ASN A 166 -8.39 12.38 8.70
C ASN A 166 -8.82 13.36 7.59
N ASN A 167 -9.13 14.60 7.97
CA ASN A 167 -9.55 15.65 7.03
C ASN A 167 -8.58 15.84 5.84
N VAL A 168 -7.27 15.71 6.03
CA VAL A 168 -6.27 15.94 4.98
C VAL A 168 -6.32 14.81 3.96
N LEU A 169 -6.34 13.55 4.41
CA LEU A 169 -6.44 12.40 3.52
C LEU A 169 -7.84 12.31 2.87
N ALA A 170 -8.91 12.62 3.62
CA ALA A 170 -10.27 12.71 3.11
C ALA A 170 -10.36 13.71 1.95
N ARG A 171 -9.75 14.90 2.10
CA ARG A 171 -9.63 15.88 1.01
C ARG A 171 -8.93 15.30 -0.21
N VAL A 172 -7.79 14.65 -0.01
CA VAL A 172 -7.01 14.08 -1.12
C VAL A 172 -7.84 13.06 -1.89
N LEU A 173 -8.57 12.18 -1.20
CA LEU A 173 -9.45 11.18 -1.79
C LEU A 173 -10.61 11.83 -2.56
N ALA A 174 -11.36 12.73 -1.91
CA ALA A 174 -12.55 13.38 -2.49
C ALA A 174 -12.24 14.23 -3.74
N THR A 175 -11.04 14.81 -3.80
CA THR A 175 -10.66 15.80 -4.84
C THR A 175 -9.86 15.23 -6.02
N ARG A 176 -9.57 13.92 -6.07
CA ARG A 176 -8.87 13.33 -7.24
C ARG A 176 -9.66 13.55 -8.54
N PRO A 177 -9.07 13.99 -9.66
CA PRO A 177 -9.82 14.37 -10.86
C PRO A 177 -10.38 13.19 -11.68
N TYR A 178 -10.21 11.96 -11.22
CA TYR A 178 -10.63 10.71 -11.88
C TYR A 178 -11.51 9.86 -10.96
N SER A 179 -12.29 8.95 -11.54
CA SER A 179 -13.09 7.97 -10.79
C SER A 179 -12.18 6.95 -10.10
N ILE A 180 -12.53 6.58 -8.87
CA ILE A 180 -11.81 5.62 -8.03
C ILE A 180 -12.79 4.56 -7.56
N VAL A 181 -12.36 3.31 -7.55
CA VAL A 181 -13.05 2.25 -6.80
C VAL A 181 -12.32 2.10 -5.48
N LEU A 182 -12.85 2.75 -4.44
CA LEU A 182 -12.24 2.87 -3.13
C LEU A 182 -12.94 1.94 -2.13
N THR A 183 -12.17 1.11 -1.44
CA THR A 183 -12.65 0.30 -0.32
C THR A 183 -11.88 0.71 0.94
N VAL A 184 -12.56 0.94 2.07
CA VAL A 184 -11.90 1.41 3.32
C VAL A 184 -12.13 0.43 4.49
N PRO A 185 -11.68 -0.84 4.38
CA PRO A 185 -11.93 -1.83 5.42
C PRO A 185 -11.20 -1.48 6.72
N ASN A 186 -11.86 -1.77 7.85
CA ASN A 186 -11.30 -1.57 9.20
C ASN A 186 -10.74 -0.16 9.46
N SER A 187 -11.21 0.84 8.71
CA SER A 187 -10.68 2.20 8.73
C SER A 187 -11.67 3.14 9.40
N THR A 188 -11.16 4.22 9.99
CA THR A 188 -11.98 5.35 10.42
C THR A 188 -11.87 6.45 9.37
N MET A 189 -12.95 7.19 9.15
CA MET A 189 -12.96 8.26 8.16
C MET A 189 -13.66 9.50 8.72
N ASP A 190 -13.04 10.65 8.53
CA ASP A 190 -13.65 11.96 8.71
C ASP A 190 -14.64 12.19 7.56
N PHE A 191 -15.86 11.69 7.75
CA PHE A 191 -16.92 11.76 6.74
C PHE A 191 -17.35 13.18 6.45
N GLU A 192 -17.35 14.07 7.44
CA GLU A 192 -17.64 15.50 7.26
C GLU A 192 -16.69 16.11 6.23
N ALA A 193 -15.38 16.00 6.48
CA ALA A 193 -14.37 16.52 5.58
C ALA A 193 -14.45 15.87 4.20
N PHE A 194 -14.71 14.56 4.14
CA PHE A 194 -14.85 13.84 2.87
C PHE A 194 -16.02 14.40 2.05
N THR A 195 -17.22 14.51 2.63
CA THR A 195 -18.41 15.01 1.92
C THR A 195 -18.31 16.50 1.57
N ASP A 196 -17.75 17.32 2.44
CA ASP A 196 -17.54 18.75 2.17
C ASP A 196 -16.63 18.95 0.95
N HIS A 197 -15.58 18.14 0.84
CA HIS A 197 -14.68 18.19 -0.31
C HIS A 197 -15.26 17.59 -1.58
N LEU A 198 -16.31 16.74 -1.48
CA LEU A 198 -17.05 16.25 -2.65
C LEU A 198 -17.95 17.33 -3.29
N GLN A 199 -18.39 18.34 -2.54
CA GLN A 199 -19.30 19.39 -3.05
C GLN A 199 -18.77 20.11 -4.30
N GLY A 200 -17.45 20.27 -4.42
CA GLY A 200 -16.81 20.92 -5.57
C GLY A 200 -16.67 20.03 -6.81
N ARG A 201 -17.07 18.75 -6.72
CA ARG A 201 -16.81 17.75 -7.75
C ARG A 201 -17.91 17.77 -8.81
N THR A 202 -17.52 17.78 -10.08
CA THR A 202 -18.45 17.69 -11.22
C THR A 202 -18.39 16.34 -11.93
N ALA A 203 -17.27 15.63 -11.80
CA ALA A 203 -17.08 14.29 -12.34
C ALA A 203 -17.47 13.23 -11.30
N SER A 204 -17.81 12.02 -11.76
CA SER A 204 -18.07 10.91 -10.84
C SER A 204 -16.88 10.65 -9.92
N PHE A 205 -17.15 10.34 -8.65
CA PHE A 205 -16.18 9.81 -7.69
C PHE A 205 -15.79 8.38 -8.03
N GLY A 206 -16.67 7.60 -8.67
CA GLY A 206 -16.53 6.15 -8.84
C GLY A 206 -17.30 5.39 -7.77
N SER A 207 -16.74 4.30 -7.26
CA SER A 207 -17.38 3.42 -6.28
C SER A 207 -16.75 3.56 -4.91
N LEU A 208 -17.57 3.50 -3.86
CA LEU A 208 -17.13 3.57 -2.47
C LEU A 208 -17.66 2.40 -1.66
N SER A 209 -16.77 1.60 -1.08
CA SER A 209 -17.11 0.51 -0.17
C SER A 209 -16.66 0.86 1.26
N LEU A 210 -17.63 0.98 2.16
CA LEU A 210 -17.47 1.45 3.53
C LEU A 210 -17.60 0.29 4.53
N PRO A 211 -17.00 0.40 5.73
CA PRO A 211 -17.25 -0.55 6.80
C PRO A 211 -18.71 -0.51 7.24
N SER A 212 -19.23 -1.67 7.69
CA SER A 212 -20.60 -1.85 8.17
C SER A 212 -20.99 -0.99 9.38
N SER A 213 -20.02 -0.37 10.06
CA SER A 213 -20.20 0.44 11.27
C SER A 213 -20.47 1.93 11.00
N LEU A 214 -21.01 2.29 9.84
CA LEU A 214 -21.28 3.68 9.49
C LEU A 214 -22.48 4.22 10.28
N GLU A 215 -22.37 5.41 10.85
CA GLU A 215 -23.45 6.02 11.60
C GLU A 215 -24.56 6.58 10.68
N ASP A 216 -25.81 6.57 11.15
CA ASP A 216 -26.97 7.05 10.38
C ASP A 216 -26.80 8.50 9.86
N HIS A 217 -26.11 9.34 10.64
CA HIS A 217 -25.90 10.74 10.28
C HIS A 217 -24.90 10.90 9.13
N ASP A 218 -23.89 10.04 9.03
CA ASP A 218 -22.93 10.01 7.92
C ASP A 218 -23.61 9.50 6.64
N MET A 219 -24.49 8.51 6.77
CA MET A 219 -25.31 8.03 5.65
C MET A 219 -26.21 9.12 5.08
N LEU A 220 -26.80 9.96 5.94
CA LEU A 220 -27.63 11.09 5.49
C LEU A 220 -26.79 12.10 4.69
N ARG A 221 -25.58 12.43 5.15
CA ARG A 221 -24.67 13.34 4.43
C ARG A 221 -24.22 12.78 3.09
N LEU A 222 -23.89 11.48 3.03
CA LEU A 222 -23.58 10.80 1.76
C LEU A 222 -24.78 10.82 0.79
N SER A 223 -26.02 10.82 1.32
CA SER A 223 -27.23 10.81 0.51
C SER A 223 -27.36 12.07 -0.37
N ASP A 224 -26.85 13.22 0.10
CA ASP A 224 -26.81 14.48 -0.65
C ASP A 224 -25.85 14.41 -1.87
N HIS A 225 -24.93 13.44 -1.86
CA HIS A 225 -23.88 13.26 -2.87
C HIS A 225 -24.04 12.01 -3.73
N LEU A 226 -25.13 11.25 -3.64
CA LEU A 226 -25.31 9.97 -4.36
C LEU A 226 -25.09 10.07 -5.87
N HIS A 227 -25.44 11.21 -6.47
CA HIS A 227 -25.25 11.45 -7.90
C HIS A 227 -23.78 11.43 -8.36
N LEU A 228 -22.82 11.55 -7.44
CA LEU A 228 -21.39 11.45 -7.74
C LEU A 228 -20.90 10.00 -7.77
N PHE A 229 -21.62 9.05 -7.19
CA PHE A 229 -21.16 7.67 -7.03
C PHE A 229 -21.76 6.74 -8.09
N GLU A 230 -20.92 5.84 -8.61
CA GLU A 230 -21.34 4.71 -9.46
C GLU A 230 -21.96 3.59 -8.62
N SER A 231 -21.37 3.31 -7.46
CA SER A 231 -21.95 2.43 -6.43
C SER A 231 -21.48 2.84 -5.03
N ILE A 232 -22.32 2.58 -4.03
CA ILE A 232 -21.94 2.65 -2.63
C ILE A 232 -22.32 1.32 -2.00
N ASP A 233 -21.32 0.66 -1.41
CA ASP A 233 -21.50 -0.62 -0.75
C ASP A 233 -21.11 -0.47 0.73
N VAL A 234 -21.94 -1.01 1.62
CA VAL A 234 -21.64 -1.09 3.04
C VAL A 234 -21.35 -2.56 3.35
N THR A 235 -20.07 -2.88 3.49
CA THR A 235 -19.59 -4.27 3.58
C THR A 235 -19.15 -4.61 5.00
N ASP A 236 -19.53 -5.79 5.49
CA ASP A 236 -18.86 -6.39 6.64
C ASP A 236 -17.42 -6.74 6.22
N ALA A 237 -16.43 -6.15 6.90
CA ALA A 237 -15.02 -6.10 6.50
C ALA A 237 -14.28 -7.46 6.39
N SER A 238 -14.98 -8.59 6.54
CA SER A 238 -14.38 -9.92 6.68
C SER A 238 -14.34 -10.78 5.41
N SER A 239 -15.00 -10.40 4.31
CA SER A 239 -15.23 -11.33 3.19
C SER A 239 -14.50 -11.03 1.87
N GLU A 240 -14.04 -9.79 1.60
CA GLU A 240 -13.64 -9.41 0.24
C GLU A 240 -12.14 -9.47 -0.08
N PHE A 241 -11.26 -9.67 0.91
CA PHE A 241 -9.80 -9.59 0.69
C PHE A 241 -8.98 -10.74 1.32
N MET A 242 -9.63 -11.87 1.63
CA MET A 242 -8.94 -13.12 2.02
C MET A 242 -8.70 -14.05 0.83
#